data_AF-A0AAJ0LWN0-F1
#
_entry.id   AF-A0AAJ0LWN0-F1
#
_cell.length_a   1.000
_cell.length_b   1.000
_cell.length_c   1.000
_cell.angle_alpha   90.00
_cell.angle_beta   90.00
_cell.angle_gamma   90.00
#
_symmetry.space_group_name_H-M   'P 1'
#
loop_
_entity.id
_entity.type
_entity.pdbx_description
1 polymer ?
#
loop_
_entity_poly.entity_id
_entity_poly.type
_entity_poly.pdbx_seq_one_letter_code
_entity_poly.pdbx_strand_id
1 'polypeptide(L)'
;MEVEEHDEILTLTYLRSVAQPLDRSMGYRWTIDDSAKPDPSQVGVPTTGLSFLELPAEIRNEIYHLSCLRDTTVRLWRFQPPALARVNRRLRGEALSVYFGANVFVAEISAPYKPFYSAERPVHWPRGAFMLDTDVAVGEVGVLRLSRDTTFSFEALGKSMAYIKNLDVVLCWDPRSGTERERYKMYHDLVVSMRSSSTLDSDKPTVTVSRELHPDRGTADEAHYVDDMKKLAAPLKDFLDRKIAQEGFQGLTVSDMQQLAKTVLLPQAMW
;
A
#
# COMPACT_ATOMS: atom_id res chain seq x y z
N MET A 1 18.30 20.24 -25.69
CA MET A 1 17.61 19.96 -24.41
C MET A 1 17.60 18.47 -24.26
N GLU A 2 18.64 17.96 -23.60
CA GLU A 2 18.80 16.55 -23.30
C GLU A 2 17.87 16.21 -22.14
N VAL A 3 17.11 15.13 -22.30
CA VAL A 3 16.13 14.66 -21.32
C VAL A 3 16.87 13.67 -20.41
N GLU A 4 17.23 14.14 -19.22
CA GLU A 4 17.62 13.29 -18.08
C GLU A 4 16.35 12.61 -17.54
N GLU A 5 16.00 11.43 -18.07
CA GLU A 5 14.87 10.59 -17.60
C GLU A 5 15.32 9.17 -17.19
N HIS A 6 16.56 9.00 -16.72
CA HIS A 6 17.12 7.65 -16.51
C HIS A 6 17.41 7.20 -15.06
N ASP A 7 17.19 8.02 -14.03
CA ASP A 7 17.64 7.66 -12.66
C ASP A 7 16.55 7.24 -11.65
N GLU A 8 15.24 7.38 -11.93
CA GLU A 8 14.22 7.03 -10.92
C GLU A 8 13.81 5.54 -10.90
N ILE A 9 14.13 4.76 -11.94
CA ILE A 9 13.72 3.35 -12.04
C ILE A 9 14.60 2.42 -11.17
N LEU A 10 15.83 2.83 -10.83
CA LEU A 10 16.75 2.01 -10.03
C LEU A 10 16.37 1.92 -8.54
N THR A 11 15.53 2.82 -8.04
CA THR A 11 15.21 2.92 -6.61
C THR A 11 14.28 1.79 -6.13
N LEU A 12 13.37 1.30 -6.98
CA LEU A 12 12.42 0.23 -6.60
C LEU A 12 13.05 -1.17 -6.71
N THR A 13 13.97 -1.38 -7.65
CA THR A 13 14.69 -2.66 -7.78
C THR A 13 15.72 -2.86 -6.67
N TYR A 14 16.36 -1.77 -6.20
CA TYR A 14 17.31 -1.82 -5.09
C TYR A 14 16.64 -2.22 -3.77
N LEU A 15 15.41 -1.74 -3.48
CA LEU A 15 14.66 -2.06 -2.27
C LEU A 15 14.24 -3.54 -2.16
N ARG A 16 14.16 -4.29 -3.27
CA ARG A 16 13.99 -5.76 -3.23
C ARG A 16 15.27 -6.52 -2.87
N SER A 17 16.45 -5.94 -3.09
CA SER A 17 17.75 -6.62 -2.88
C SER A 17 18.34 -6.42 -1.49
N VAL A 18 17.99 -5.34 -0.80
CA VAL A 18 18.48 -5.03 0.56
C VAL A 18 17.55 -5.56 1.66
N ALA A 19 16.38 -6.08 1.31
CA ALA A 19 15.55 -6.89 2.19
C ALA A 19 16.15 -8.30 2.37
N GLN A 20 17.39 -8.39 2.84
CA GLN A 20 17.79 -9.57 3.58
C GLN A 20 16.87 -9.63 4.80
N PRO A 21 16.15 -10.74 5.05
CA PRO A 21 15.46 -10.88 6.31
C PRO A 21 16.51 -10.72 7.41
N LEU A 22 16.38 -9.68 8.22
CA LEU A 22 17.09 -9.57 9.51
C LEU A 22 17.04 -10.95 10.13
N ASP A 23 18.21 -11.57 10.25
CA ASP A 23 18.36 -12.93 10.70
C ASP A 23 17.70 -13.04 12.08
N ARG A 24 16.47 -13.56 12.10
CA ARG A 24 15.70 -13.81 13.32
C ARG A 24 16.33 -14.94 14.16
N SER A 25 17.50 -15.46 13.76
CA SER A 25 18.28 -16.43 14.54
C SER A 25 18.96 -15.82 15.78
N MET A 26 19.06 -14.49 15.92
CA MET A 26 19.31 -13.87 17.23
C MET A 26 18.04 -13.94 18.07
N GLY A 27 17.70 -15.16 18.50
CA GLY A 27 16.69 -15.43 19.48
C GLY A 27 17.11 -14.84 20.83
N TYR A 28 16.83 -13.55 21.03
CA TYR A 28 16.66 -13.00 22.36
C TYR A 28 15.41 -13.64 22.97
N ARG A 29 15.57 -14.87 23.44
CA ARG A 29 14.60 -15.53 24.30
C ARG A 29 14.69 -14.82 25.63
N TRP A 30 13.79 -13.86 25.85
CA TRP A 30 13.51 -13.36 27.19
C TRP A 30 12.96 -14.54 27.98
N THR A 31 13.83 -15.33 28.58
CA THR A 31 13.43 -16.28 29.62
C THR A 31 13.07 -15.43 30.82
N ILE A 32 11.77 -15.20 31.00
CA ILE A 32 11.25 -14.81 32.30
C ILE A 32 11.65 -15.98 33.21
N ASP A 33 12.59 -15.74 34.10
CA ASP A 33 13.08 -16.75 35.02
C ASP A 33 12.00 -16.98 36.08
N ASP A 34 11.03 -17.83 35.76
CA ASP A 34 9.92 -18.22 36.63
C ASP A 34 10.41 -18.99 37.88
N SER A 35 11.71 -19.27 37.99
CA SER A 35 12.28 -19.99 39.14
C SER A 35 12.54 -19.11 40.37
N ALA A 36 12.58 -17.78 40.19
CA ALA A 36 12.67 -16.85 41.30
C ALA A 36 11.29 -16.65 41.94
N LYS A 37 10.89 -17.56 42.85
CA LYS A 37 9.78 -17.30 43.77
C LYS A 37 10.10 -15.99 44.52
N PRO A 38 9.30 -14.93 44.36
CA PRO A 38 9.54 -13.68 45.07
C PRO A 38 9.51 -13.98 46.57
N ASP A 39 10.59 -13.60 47.25
CA ASP A 39 10.72 -13.75 48.69
C ASP A 39 9.57 -12.99 49.36
N PRO A 40 8.64 -13.66 50.08
CA PRO A 40 7.50 -13.02 50.71
C PRO A 40 7.93 -12.01 51.80
N SER A 41 9.21 -11.98 52.18
CA SER A 41 9.82 -11.02 53.11
C SER A 41 10.07 -9.63 52.50
N GLN A 42 10.07 -9.49 51.17
CA GLN A 42 10.31 -8.19 50.54
C GLN A 42 9.03 -7.34 50.55
N VAL A 43 8.82 -6.70 51.70
CA VAL A 43 7.83 -5.63 51.91
C VAL A 43 7.94 -4.64 50.76
N GLY A 44 6.90 -4.61 49.91
CA GLY A 44 6.88 -3.88 48.66
C GLY A 44 7.23 -2.41 48.85
N VAL A 45 8.40 -2.03 48.36
CA VAL A 45 8.58 -0.66 47.87
C VAL A 45 7.56 -0.53 46.75
N PRO A 46 6.55 0.36 46.85
CA PRO A 46 5.67 0.61 45.74
C PRO A 46 6.56 1.14 44.63
N THR A 47 6.88 0.27 43.67
CA THR A 47 7.36 0.70 42.36
C THR A 47 6.19 1.45 41.77
N THR A 48 6.09 2.73 42.09
CA THR A 48 5.41 3.74 41.28
C THR A 48 6.20 3.81 39.99
N GLY A 49 6.13 2.73 39.21
CA GLY A 49 6.67 2.67 37.88
C GLY A 49 5.94 3.71 37.06
N LEU A 50 6.70 4.55 36.38
CA LEU A 50 6.15 5.51 35.44
C LEU A 50 5.29 4.75 34.43
N SER A 51 3.99 5.06 34.40
CA SER A 51 3.09 4.45 33.45
C SER A 51 3.45 4.95 32.05
N PHE A 52 3.39 4.07 31.04
CA PHE A 52 3.63 4.47 29.65
C PHE A 52 2.75 5.66 29.22
N LEU A 53 1.52 5.74 29.74
CA LEU A 53 0.58 6.82 29.44
C LEU A 53 0.89 8.15 30.17
N GLU A 54 1.78 8.12 31.17
CA GLU A 54 2.27 9.31 31.89
C GLU A 54 3.49 9.93 31.21
N LEU A 55 4.12 9.24 30.26
CA LEU A 55 5.19 9.81 29.45
C LEU A 55 4.68 11.03 28.67
N PRO A 56 5.50 12.07 28.44
CA PRO A 56 5.15 13.18 27.53
C PRO A 56 4.78 12.68 26.13
N ALA A 57 3.91 13.43 25.43
CA ALA A 57 3.38 13.01 24.13
C ALA A 57 4.48 12.85 23.08
N GLU A 58 5.52 13.68 23.14
CA GLU A 58 6.68 13.67 22.26
C GLU A 58 7.43 12.34 22.38
N ILE A 59 7.67 11.89 23.62
CA ILE A 59 8.33 10.62 23.90
C ILE A 59 7.47 9.44 23.44
N ARG A 60 6.14 9.49 23.66
CA ARG A 60 5.25 8.45 23.16
C ARG A 60 5.25 8.38 21.63
N ASN A 61 5.22 9.52 20.96
CA ASN A 61 5.28 9.61 19.50
C ASN A 61 6.58 9.02 18.94
N GLU A 62 7.72 9.30 19.57
CA GLU A 62 9.00 8.71 19.18
C GLU A 62 8.98 7.18 19.34
N ILE A 63 8.45 6.67 20.46
CA ILE A 63 8.27 5.22 20.65
C ILE A 63 7.33 4.64 19.59
N TYR A 64 6.25 5.33 19.23
CA TYR A 64 5.38 4.90 18.14
C TYR A 64 6.13 4.86 16.82
N HIS A 65 6.89 5.89 16.45
CA HIS A 65 7.69 5.90 15.21
C HIS A 65 8.62 4.69 15.15
N LEU A 66 9.40 4.43 16.20
CA LEU A 66 10.35 3.31 16.25
C LEU A 66 9.67 1.93 16.22
N SER A 67 8.48 1.80 16.79
CA SER A 67 7.80 0.49 16.92
C SER A 67 6.78 0.20 15.80
N CYS A 68 6.27 1.24 15.15
CA CYS A 68 5.23 1.16 14.13
C CYS A 68 5.78 1.26 12.71
N LEU A 69 6.98 1.82 12.50
CA LEU A 69 7.56 1.95 11.18
C LEU A 69 7.93 0.58 10.61
N ARG A 70 7.68 0.39 9.31
CA ARG A 70 8.00 -0.81 8.55
C ARG A 70 8.96 -0.43 7.44
N ASP A 71 10.02 -1.22 7.30
CA ASP A 71 10.97 -1.09 6.18
C ASP A 71 10.35 -1.53 4.85
N THR A 72 9.21 -2.21 4.89
CA THR A 72 8.51 -2.77 3.73
C THR A 72 7.12 -2.16 3.57
N THR A 73 6.66 -2.05 2.33
CA THR A 73 5.29 -1.66 2.00
C THR A 73 4.25 -2.59 2.63
N VAL A 74 3.15 -2.04 3.14
CA VAL A 74 2.08 -2.78 3.82
C VAL A 74 0.87 -2.93 2.91
N ARG A 75 0.54 -4.16 2.52
CA ARG A 75 -0.67 -4.44 1.71
C ARG A 75 -1.93 -4.29 2.57
N LEU A 76 -2.87 -3.45 2.15
CA LEU A 76 -4.09 -3.18 2.93
C LEU A 76 -4.95 -4.43 3.14
N TRP A 77 -5.06 -5.31 2.15
CA TRP A 77 -5.80 -6.57 2.33
C TRP A 77 -5.14 -7.58 3.28
N ARG A 78 -3.85 -7.40 3.63
CA ARG A 78 -3.13 -8.18 4.66
C ARG A 78 -2.79 -7.35 5.89
N PHE A 79 -3.37 -6.16 6.02
CA PHE A 79 -3.05 -5.27 7.12
C PHE A 79 -3.36 -5.94 8.46
N GLN A 80 -2.40 -5.84 9.37
CA GLN A 80 -2.56 -6.18 10.78
C GLN A 80 -2.15 -4.97 11.61
N PRO A 81 -2.95 -4.55 12.60
CA PRO A 81 -2.58 -3.46 13.49
C PRO A 81 -1.24 -3.75 14.20
N PRO A 82 -0.38 -2.74 14.39
CA PRO A 82 0.84 -2.90 15.17
C PRO A 82 0.49 -3.33 16.62
N ALA A 83 1.43 -4.01 17.29
CA ALA A 83 1.19 -4.58 18.61
C ALA A 83 0.67 -3.55 19.63
N LEU A 84 1.23 -2.33 19.63
CA LEU A 84 0.81 -1.23 20.50
C LEU A 84 -0.65 -0.84 20.29
N ALA A 85 -1.15 -0.87 19.04
CA ALA A 85 -2.53 -0.55 18.73
C ALA A 85 -3.53 -1.62 19.23
N ARG A 86 -3.05 -2.79 19.65
CA ARG A 86 -3.88 -3.87 20.18
C ARG A 86 -4.03 -3.82 21.70
N VAL A 87 -3.18 -3.06 22.41
CA VAL A 87 -3.13 -3.03 23.87
C VAL A 87 -4.35 -2.34 24.49
N ASN A 88 -4.60 -1.07 24.14
CA ASN A 88 -5.76 -0.33 24.64
C ASN A 88 -6.26 0.72 23.62
N ARG A 89 -7.44 1.32 23.86
CA ARG A 89 -8.08 2.26 22.92
C ARG A 89 -7.30 3.57 22.73
N ARG A 90 -6.67 4.09 23.78
CA ARG A 90 -5.88 5.33 23.71
C ARG A 90 -4.62 5.13 22.87
N LEU A 91 -3.85 4.09 23.19
CA LEU A 91 -2.67 3.69 22.42
C LEU A 91 -3.01 3.38 20.97
N ARG A 92 -4.16 2.75 20.73
CA ARG A 92 -4.66 2.51 19.38
C ARG A 92 -4.83 3.81 18.58
N GLY A 93 -5.46 4.82 19.18
CA GLY A 93 -5.66 6.11 18.52
C GLY A 93 -4.32 6.78 18.16
N GLU A 94 -3.41 6.87 19.15
CA GLU A 94 -2.11 7.51 18.95
C GLU A 94 -1.23 6.71 17.97
N ALA A 95 -1.08 5.41 18.17
CA ALA A 95 -0.18 4.56 17.38
C ALA A 95 -0.67 4.37 15.93
N LEU A 96 -1.98 4.21 15.69
CA LEU A 96 -2.48 4.06 14.32
C LEU A 96 -2.36 5.34 13.50
N SER A 97 -2.52 6.52 14.12
CA SER A 97 -2.29 7.80 13.45
C SER A 97 -0.85 7.91 12.91
N VAL A 98 0.13 7.59 13.77
CA VAL A 98 1.54 7.51 13.37
C VAL A 98 1.76 6.43 12.31
N TYR A 99 1.18 5.25 12.49
CA TYR A 99 1.33 4.11 11.56
C TYR A 99 0.85 4.44 10.14
N PHE A 100 -0.35 5.03 9.99
CA PHE A 100 -0.90 5.39 8.67
C PHE A 100 -0.25 6.62 8.04
N GLY A 101 0.26 7.54 8.85
CA GLY A 101 0.98 8.72 8.39
C GLY A 101 2.40 8.44 7.90
N ALA A 102 3.10 7.47 8.50
CA ALA A 102 4.52 7.21 8.24
C ALA A 102 4.78 6.05 7.27
N ASN A 103 3.95 5.01 7.26
CA ASN A 103 4.19 3.83 6.42
C ASN A 103 3.68 4.01 4.98
N VAL A 104 4.23 3.23 4.06
CA VAL A 104 3.75 3.10 2.68
C VAL A 104 2.76 1.94 2.60
N PHE A 105 1.57 2.20 2.06
CA PHE A 105 0.52 1.21 1.90
C PHE A 105 0.31 0.83 0.45
N VAL A 106 -0.11 -0.42 0.21
CA VAL A 106 -0.50 -0.89 -1.13
C VAL A 106 -1.99 -1.18 -1.14
N ALA A 107 -2.73 -0.41 -1.94
CA ALA A 107 -4.12 -0.66 -2.32
C ALA A 107 -4.15 -1.46 -3.62
N GLU A 108 -4.63 -2.70 -3.54
CA GLU A 108 -4.86 -3.52 -4.72
C GLU A 108 -6.29 -3.31 -5.21
N ILE A 109 -6.41 -2.79 -6.44
CA ILE A 109 -7.68 -2.67 -7.13
C ILE A 109 -7.74 -3.79 -8.16
N SER A 110 -8.67 -4.72 -7.95
CA SER A 110 -8.90 -5.81 -8.89
C SER A 110 -9.77 -5.33 -10.03
N ALA A 111 -9.35 -5.58 -11.26
CA ALA A 111 -10.14 -5.36 -12.45
C ALA A 111 -10.13 -6.64 -13.34
N PRO A 112 -11.28 -7.06 -13.91
CA PRO A 112 -11.45 -8.14 -14.88
C PRO A 112 -10.97 -7.69 -16.27
N TYR A 113 -9.73 -7.21 -16.38
CA TYR A 113 -9.08 -7.03 -17.68
C TYR A 113 -8.14 -8.21 -17.92
N LYS A 114 -8.33 -9.01 -18.97
CA LYS A 114 -7.36 -10.06 -19.31
C LYS A 114 -6.32 -9.46 -20.27
N PRO A 115 -5.07 -9.25 -19.85
CA PRO A 115 -4.04 -8.79 -20.79
C PRO A 115 -3.74 -9.90 -21.80
N PHE A 116 -3.79 -9.57 -23.09
CA PHE A 116 -3.46 -10.50 -24.18
C PHE A 116 -1.95 -10.74 -24.26
N TYR A 117 -1.46 -11.70 -23.48
CA TYR A 117 -0.06 -12.16 -23.54
C TYR A 117 0.13 -13.47 -24.33
N SER A 118 -0.92 -14.00 -24.97
CA SER A 118 -0.84 -15.30 -25.65
C SER A 118 -0.39 -15.17 -27.11
N ALA A 119 0.50 -16.08 -27.53
CA ALA A 119 0.86 -16.35 -28.92
C ALA A 119 -0.33 -16.84 -29.78
N GLU A 120 -1.50 -17.04 -29.19
CA GLU A 120 -2.75 -17.45 -29.84
C GLU A 120 -3.62 -16.25 -30.25
N ARG A 121 -3.03 -15.08 -30.53
CA ARG A 121 -3.79 -13.96 -31.09
C ARG A 121 -4.35 -14.36 -32.46
N PRO A 122 -5.67 -14.24 -32.70
CA PRO A 122 -6.18 -14.26 -34.06
C PRO A 122 -5.62 -13.02 -34.79
N VAL A 123 -5.04 -13.22 -35.98
CA VAL A 123 -4.28 -12.22 -36.77
C VAL A 123 -5.05 -10.91 -37.05
N HIS A 124 -6.37 -10.90 -36.89
CA HIS A 124 -7.24 -9.78 -37.24
C HIS A 124 -7.59 -8.81 -36.10
N TRP A 125 -7.13 -9.04 -34.87
CA TRP A 125 -7.43 -8.12 -33.76
C TRP A 125 -6.44 -6.96 -33.70
N PRO A 126 -6.90 -5.72 -33.43
CA PRO A 126 -6.03 -4.59 -33.19
C PRO A 126 -5.02 -4.92 -32.07
N ARG A 127 -3.75 -4.58 -32.28
CA ARG A 127 -2.72 -4.69 -31.22
C ARG A 127 -3.15 -3.81 -30.04
N GLY A 128 -3.10 -4.34 -28.82
CA GLY A 128 -3.54 -3.62 -27.60
C GLY A 128 -5.01 -3.81 -27.23
N ALA A 129 -5.77 -4.64 -27.97
CA ALA A 129 -7.16 -4.92 -27.61
C ALA A 129 -7.24 -5.68 -26.27
N PHE A 130 -7.91 -5.09 -25.29
CA PHE A 130 -8.30 -5.74 -24.05
C PHE A 130 -9.62 -6.47 -24.28
N MET A 131 -9.65 -7.79 -24.06
CA MET A 131 -10.93 -8.47 -23.91
C MET A 131 -11.43 -8.21 -22.50
N LEU A 132 -12.50 -7.43 -22.43
CA LEU A 132 -13.54 -7.66 -21.44
C LEU A 132 -13.91 -9.14 -21.54
N ASP A 133 -13.85 -9.85 -20.41
CA ASP A 133 -14.52 -11.15 -20.33
C ASP A 133 -15.98 -10.88 -20.71
N THR A 134 -16.43 -11.39 -21.86
CA THR A 134 -17.54 -10.84 -22.66
C THR A 134 -18.90 -10.87 -21.95
N ASP A 135 -18.96 -11.47 -20.77
CA ASP A 135 -20.14 -11.53 -19.90
C ASP A 135 -20.17 -10.42 -18.83
N VAL A 136 -19.12 -9.59 -18.71
CA VAL A 136 -19.09 -8.46 -17.77
C VAL A 136 -19.46 -7.19 -18.51
N ALA A 137 -20.71 -6.75 -18.34
CA ALA A 137 -21.17 -5.45 -18.81
C ALA A 137 -20.19 -4.34 -18.39
N VAL A 138 -19.88 -3.43 -19.32
CA VAL A 138 -18.96 -2.29 -19.14
C VAL A 138 -19.48 -1.38 -18.02
N GLY A 139 -19.12 -1.67 -16.78
CA GLY A 139 -19.52 -0.93 -15.57
C GLY A 139 -18.33 -0.42 -14.77
N GLU A 140 -18.57 0.17 -13.60
CA GLU A 140 -17.52 0.44 -12.61
C GLU A 140 -16.90 -0.89 -12.18
N VAL A 141 -15.60 -1.06 -12.44
CA VAL A 141 -15.02 -2.40 -12.52
C VAL A 141 -13.84 -2.61 -11.56
N GLY A 142 -13.36 -1.54 -10.90
CA GLY A 142 -12.35 -1.66 -9.84
C GLY A 142 -12.94 -2.09 -8.50
N VAL A 143 -12.55 -3.28 -8.02
CA VAL A 143 -12.86 -3.75 -6.66
C VAL A 143 -11.64 -3.53 -5.77
N LEU A 144 -11.76 -2.60 -4.82
CA LEU A 144 -10.73 -2.39 -3.79
C LEU A 144 -10.71 -3.56 -2.82
N ARG A 145 -9.53 -4.18 -2.63
CA ARG A 145 -9.35 -5.23 -1.62
C ARG A 145 -8.89 -4.64 -0.30
N LEU A 146 -9.78 -4.64 0.69
CA LEU A 146 -9.49 -4.27 2.08
C LEU A 146 -9.72 -5.46 3.00
N SER A 147 -8.86 -5.62 4.01
CA SER A 147 -9.15 -6.56 5.10
C SER A 147 -10.20 -5.96 6.03
N ARG A 148 -10.95 -6.83 6.74
CA ARG A 148 -11.86 -6.38 7.80
C ARG A 148 -11.13 -5.55 8.86
N ASP A 149 -9.90 -5.95 9.19
CA ASP A 149 -9.06 -5.26 10.18
C ASP A 149 -8.65 -3.86 9.72
N THR A 150 -8.45 -3.67 8.41
CA THR A 150 -8.22 -2.34 7.83
C THR A 150 -9.43 -1.46 8.08
N THR A 151 -10.60 -1.87 7.60
CA THR A 151 -11.84 -1.09 7.74
C THR A 151 -12.10 -0.75 9.20
N PHE A 152 -11.99 -1.73 10.10
CA PHE A 152 -12.18 -1.53 11.53
C PHE A 152 -11.16 -0.55 12.14
N SER A 153 -9.90 -0.61 11.70
CA SER A 153 -8.85 0.29 12.21
C SER A 153 -9.05 1.74 11.77
N PHE A 154 -9.55 1.95 10.55
CA PHE A 154 -9.95 3.29 10.09
C PHE A 154 -11.17 3.80 10.83
N GLU A 155 -12.18 2.95 11.06
CA GLU A 155 -13.36 3.30 11.86
C GLU A 155 -12.99 3.66 13.30
N ALA A 156 -12.06 2.90 13.91
CA ALA A 156 -11.61 3.11 15.29
C ALA A 156 -10.87 4.43 15.49
N LEU A 157 -10.21 4.95 14.45
CA LEU A 157 -9.56 6.27 14.45
C LEU A 157 -10.58 7.42 14.29
N GLY A 158 -11.80 7.13 13.84
CA GLY A 158 -12.80 8.13 13.52
C GLY A 158 -12.51 8.86 12.20
N LYS A 159 -13.50 9.60 11.70
CA LYS A 159 -13.46 10.27 10.39
C LYS A 159 -12.34 11.33 10.26
N SER A 160 -11.79 11.81 11.38
CA SER A 160 -10.89 12.96 11.41
C SER A 160 -9.41 12.61 11.67
N MET A 161 -9.03 11.34 11.83
CA MET A 161 -7.64 10.98 12.16
C MET A 161 -7.03 9.84 11.34
N ALA A 162 -7.81 9.20 10.45
CA ALA A 162 -7.36 8.05 9.68
C ALA A 162 -7.05 8.42 8.23
N TYR A 163 -5.86 8.97 8.01
CA TYR A 163 -5.42 9.39 6.68
C TYR A 163 -4.20 8.61 6.22
N ILE A 164 -4.26 8.05 5.01
CA ILE A 164 -3.09 7.50 4.33
C ILE A 164 -2.42 8.61 3.54
N LYS A 165 -1.14 8.86 3.85
CA LYS A 165 -0.32 9.86 3.15
C LYS A 165 0.57 9.26 2.07
N ASN A 166 0.88 7.97 2.19
CA ASN A 166 1.73 7.24 1.25
C ASN A 166 1.00 6.00 0.75
N LEU A 167 0.53 6.04 -0.49
CA LEU A 167 -0.29 4.99 -1.08
C LEU A 167 0.27 4.57 -2.44
N ASP A 168 0.49 3.29 -2.62
CA ASP A 168 0.66 2.66 -3.92
C ASP A 168 -0.66 2.02 -4.33
N VAL A 169 -1.18 2.46 -5.44
CA VAL A 169 -2.35 1.89 -6.07
C VAL A 169 -1.87 0.94 -7.14
N VAL A 170 -2.20 -0.33 -6.97
CA VAL A 170 -1.77 -1.38 -7.87
C VAL A 170 -2.97 -2.00 -8.53
N LEU A 171 -2.97 -1.99 -9.87
CA LEU A 171 -4.02 -2.62 -10.66
C LEU A 171 -3.72 -4.10 -10.82
N CYS A 172 -4.53 -4.93 -10.18
CA CYS A 172 -4.42 -6.38 -10.25
C CYS A 172 -5.48 -6.94 -11.21
N TRP A 173 -5.13 -7.93 -12.02
CA TRP A 173 -6.14 -8.75 -12.66
C TRP A 173 -6.87 -9.60 -11.59
N ASP A 174 -8.22 -9.68 -11.64
CA ASP A 174 -8.96 -10.59 -10.76
C ASP A 174 -9.00 -12.02 -11.34
N PRO A 175 -8.26 -12.99 -10.79
CA PRO A 175 -8.14 -14.31 -11.37
C PRO A 175 -9.25 -15.23 -10.87
N ARG A 176 -10.49 -14.75 -10.70
CA ARG A 176 -11.61 -15.64 -10.27
C ARG A 176 -11.79 -16.84 -11.21
N SER A 177 -11.25 -16.76 -12.44
CA SER A 177 -11.18 -17.85 -13.41
C SER A 177 -9.83 -18.60 -13.50
N GLY A 178 -8.82 -18.23 -12.70
CA GLY A 178 -7.45 -18.78 -12.78
C GLY A 178 -7.02 -19.64 -11.59
N THR A 179 -6.12 -20.60 -11.85
CA THR A 179 -5.49 -21.46 -10.84
C THR A 179 -4.63 -20.64 -9.87
N GLU A 180 -4.47 -21.09 -8.62
CA GLU A 180 -3.69 -20.39 -7.58
C GLU A 180 -2.26 -20.02 -8.05
N ARG A 181 -1.65 -20.88 -8.87
CA ARG A 181 -0.32 -20.67 -9.46
C ARG A 181 -0.27 -19.53 -10.48
N GLU A 182 -1.37 -19.28 -11.19
CA GLU A 182 -1.50 -18.14 -12.12
C GLU A 182 -1.70 -16.83 -11.35
N ARG A 183 -2.34 -16.88 -10.17
CA ARG A 183 -2.56 -15.69 -9.31
C ARG A 183 -1.26 -15.06 -8.83
N TYR A 184 -0.22 -15.86 -8.62
CA TYR A 184 1.10 -15.38 -8.14
C TYR A 184 2.04 -14.94 -9.27
N LYS A 185 1.75 -15.30 -10.53
CA LYS A 185 2.53 -14.89 -11.71
C LYS A 185 1.99 -13.63 -12.39
N MET A 186 0.88 -13.09 -11.89
CA MET A 186 0.25 -11.89 -12.44
C MET A 186 0.90 -10.69 -11.78
N TYR A 187 1.81 -10.09 -12.54
CA TYR A 187 2.66 -8.99 -12.14
C TYR A 187 1.85 -7.72 -11.92
N HIS A 188 2.36 -6.91 -11.00
CA HIS A 188 1.94 -5.54 -10.73
C HIS A 188 2.40 -4.66 -11.88
N ASP A 189 1.71 -4.73 -13.03
CA ASP A 189 2.22 -4.08 -14.24
C ASP A 189 2.05 -2.55 -14.23
N LEU A 190 1.24 -2.00 -13.30
CA LEU A 190 1.01 -0.58 -13.15
C LEU A 190 0.86 -0.18 -11.68
N VAL A 191 1.70 0.79 -11.26
CA VAL A 191 1.67 1.36 -9.92
C VAL A 191 1.44 2.87 -10.04
N VAL A 192 0.34 3.35 -9.49
CA VAL A 192 0.10 4.79 -9.29
C VAL A 192 0.41 5.11 -7.83
N SER A 193 1.51 5.82 -7.61
CA SER A 193 2.03 6.12 -6.28
C SER A 193 1.69 7.54 -5.89
N MET A 194 1.06 7.70 -4.73
CA MET A 194 0.98 8.95 -3.99
C MET A 194 2.02 8.92 -2.87
N ARG A 195 2.86 9.95 -2.80
CA ARG A 195 3.88 10.10 -1.75
C ARG A 195 3.81 11.47 -1.12
N SER A 196 3.75 11.51 0.21
CA SER A 196 4.04 12.73 0.94
C SER A 196 5.55 12.91 0.95
N SER A 197 6.05 13.94 0.27
CA SER A 197 7.47 14.32 0.37
C SER A 197 7.78 14.70 1.82
N SER A 198 8.70 13.99 2.46
CA SER A 198 9.31 14.44 3.71
C SER A 198 10.52 15.35 3.45
N THR A 199 10.92 15.52 2.19
CA THR A 199 12.07 16.33 1.79
C THR A 199 11.64 17.80 1.65
N LEU A 200 11.78 18.50 2.77
CA LEU A 200 12.07 19.93 3.05
C LEU A 200 11.63 21.10 2.15
N ASP A 201 11.17 20.95 0.91
CA ASP A 201 10.81 22.12 0.06
C ASP A 201 9.40 22.10 -0.54
N SER A 202 8.64 21.01 -0.37
CA SER A 202 7.19 21.07 -0.59
C SER A 202 6.45 20.07 0.30
N ASP A 203 5.59 20.59 1.18
CA ASP A 203 4.64 19.80 1.97
C ASP A 203 3.55 19.13 1.12
N LYS A 204 3.60 19.30 -0.20
CA LYS A 204 2.58 18.81 -1.12
C LYS A 204 2.90 17.37 -1.53
N PRO A 205 1.96 16.43 -1.34
CA PRO A 205 2.11 15.08 -1.88
C PRO A 205 2.28 15.13 -3.40
N THR A 206 3.11 14.23 -3.94
CA THR A 206 3.28 14.04 -5.38
C THR A 206 2.61 12.75 -5.82
N VAL A 207 2.10 12.74 -7.04
CA VAL A 207 1.55 11.53 -7.68
C VAL A 207 2.43 11.15 -8.86
N THR A 208 3.02 9.97 -8.79
CA THR A 208 3.83 9.40 -9.86
C THR A 208 3.14 8.17 -10.42
N VAL A 209 3.31 7.95 -11.72
CA VAL A 209 2.87 6.73 -12.38
C VAL A 209 4.13 5.99 -12.76
N SER A 210 4.36 4.86 -12.12
CA SER A 210 5.53 4.03 -12.37
C SER A 210 5.10 2.63 -12.83
N ARG A 211 6.00 1.99 -13.57
CA ARG A 211 5.85 0.62 -14.01
C ARG A 211 6.90 -0.22 -13.31
N GLU A 212 6.48 -1.25 -12.57
CA GLU A 212 7.42 -2.30 -12.17
C GLU A 212 7.63 -3.21 -13.39
N LEU A 213 8.71 -2.96 -14.13
CA LEU A 213 9.14 -3.85 -15.20
C LEU A 213 9.56 -5.19 -14.62
N HIS A 214 8.97 -6.29 -15.10
CA HIS A 214 9.59 -7.59 -14.93
C HIS A 214 10.81 -7.66 -15.86
N PRO A 215 12.03 -7.90 -15.34
CA PRO A 215 13.27 -7.79 -16.11
C PRO A 215 13.36 -8.74 -17.32
N ASP A 216 12.55 -9.81 -17.36
CA ASP A 216 12.64 -10.86 -18.38
C ASP A 216 11.76 -10.63 -19.64
N ARG A 217 11.12 -9.47 -19.83
CA ARG A 217 10.13 -9.28 -20.93
C ARG A 217 10.34 -8.02 -21.77
N GLY A 218 11.55 -7.82 -22.31
CA GLY A 218 11.86 -6.73 -23.24
C GLY A 218 11.54 -7.06 -24.71
N THR A 219 10.29 -6.90 -25.14
CA THR A 219 9.90 -7.05 -26.57
C THR A 219 9.22 -5.78 -27.09
N ALA A 220 9.26 -5.52 -28.41
CA ALA A 220 8.66 -4.31 -29.03
C ALA A 220 7.14 -4.13 -28.79
N ASP A 221 6.43 -5.18 -28.37
CA ASP A 221 5.03 -5.12 -27.92
C ASP A 221 4.86 -4.32 -26.61
N GLU A 222 5.97 -4.05 -25.92
CA GLU A 222 6.02 -3.36 -24.64
C GLU A 222 5.66 -1.88 -24.72
N ALA A 223 6.02 -1.17 -25.79
CA ALA A 223 5.75 0.27 -25.90
C ALA A 223 4.24 0.58 -25.97
N HIS A 224 3.49 -0.21 -26.75
CA HIS A 224 2.02 -0.09 -26.84
C HIS A 224 1.35 -0.44 -25.52
N TYR A 225 1.85 -1.49 -24.86
CA TYR A 225 1.38 -1.89 -23.55
C TYR A 225 1.57 -0.76 -22.50
N VAL A 226 2.74 -0.10 -22.51
CA VAL A 226 3.00 1.05 -21.63
C VAL A 226 2.03 2.19 -21.89
N ASP A 227 1.76 2.52 -23.15
CA ASP A 227 0.82 3.57 -23.52
C ASP A 227 -0.59 3.26 -23.01
N ASP A 228 -1.05 2.02 -23.18
CA ASP A 228 -2.36 1.58 -22.70
C ASP A 228 -2.45 1.56 -21.17
N MET A 229 -1.38 1.16 -20.47
CA MET A 229 -1.32 1.25 -19.02
C MET A 229 -1.32 2.70 -18.54
N LYS A 230 -0.63 3.62 -19.23
CA LYS A 230 -0.68 5.05 -18.91
C LYS A 230 -2.10 5.61 -19.06
N LYS A 231 -2.83 5.23 -20.12
CA LYS A 231 -4.24 5.59 -20.30
C LYS A 231 -5.11 5.04 -19.17
N LEU A 232 -4.86 3.81 -18.72
CA LEU A 232 -5.59 3.18 -17.61
C LEU A 232 -5.28 3.84 -16.24
N ALA A 233 -4.04 4.30 -16.04
CA ALA A 233 -3.64 5.04 -14.84
C ALA A 233 -4.13 6.49 -14.81
N ALA A 234 -4.40 7.11 -15.97
CA ALA A 234 -4.74 8.53 -16.03
C ALA A 234 -5.94 8.90 -15.13
N PRO A 235 -7.09 8.18 -15.14
CA PRO A 235 -8.21 8.48 -14.22
C PRO A 235 -7.87 8.34 -12.74
N LEU A 236 -6.97 7.41 -12.38
CA LEU A 236 -6.49 7.24 -11.01
C LEU A 236 -5.60 8.43 -10.61
N LYS A 237 -4.66 8.79 -11.48
CA LYS A 237 -3.77 9.92 -11.27
C LYS A 237 -4.57 11.22 -11.12
N ASP A 238 -5.51 11.48 -12.03
CA ASP A 238 -6.37 12.67 -12.00
C ASP A 238 -7.25 12.73 -10.75
N PHE A 239 -7.71 11.58 -10.23
CA PHE A 239 -8.42 11.54 -8.96
C PHE A 239 -7.52 11.94 -7.79
N LEU A 240 -6.31 11.38 -7.72
CA LEU A 240 -5.35 11.66 -6.66
C LEU A 240 -4.89 13.11 -6.71
N ASP A 241 -4.53 13.63 -7.88
CA ASP A 241 -4.14 15.03 -8.08
C ASP A 241 -5.24 15.99 -7.62
N ARG A 242 -6.51 15.72 -8.00
CA ARG A 242 -7.64 16.52 -7.54
C ARG A 242 -7.84 16.47 -6.03
N LYS A 243 -7.65 15.30 -5.40
CA LYS A 243 -7.77 15.16 -3.94
C LYS A 243 -6.66 15.91 -3.20
N ILE A 244 -5.43 15.79 -3.68
CA ILE A 244 -4.27 16.47 -3.11
C ILE A 244 -4.39 17.99 -3.25
N ALA A 245 -4.99 18.48 -4.35
CA ALA A 245 -5.23 19.90 -4.57
C ALA A 245 -6.33 20.51 -3.67
N GLN A 246 -7.08 19.69 -2.91
CA GLN A 246 -8.11 20.20 -2.00
C GLN A 246 -7.47 20.93 -0.81
N GLU A 247 -8.04 22.08 -0.43
CA GLU A 247 -7.59 22.82 0.74
C GLU A 247 -7.78 21.96 2.00
N GLY A 248 -6.72 21.86 2.81
CA GLY A 248 -6.72 21.05 4.03
C GLY A 248 -6.62 19.54 3.79
N PHE A 249 -6.12 19.09 2.64
CA PHE A 249 -5.85 17.67 2.40
C PHE A 249 -4.87 17.10 3.46
N GLN A 250 -5.33 16.12 4.26
CA GLN A 250 -4.52 15.43 5.28
C GLN A 250 -4.08 14.02 4.86
N GLY A 251 -4.59 13.53 3.73
CA GLY A 251 -4.40 12.18 3.19
C GLY A 251 -5.74 11.54 2.79
N LEU A 252 -5.69 10.29 2.35
CA LEU A 252 -6.86 9.56 1.85
C LEU A 252 -7.59 8.81 2.97
N THR A 253 -8.91 8.89 2.96
CA THR A 253 -9.81 8.06 3.79
C THR A 253 -10.17 6.74 3.09
N VAL A 254 -10.82 5.82 3.82
CA VAL A 254 -11.39 4.60 3.20
C VAL A 254 -12.38 4.93 2.10
N SER A 255 -13.22 5.95 2.30
CA SER A 255 -14.20 6.38 1.30
C SER A 255 -13.50 6.90 0.04
N ASP A 256 -12.39 7.64 0.19
CA ASP A 256 -11.62 8.12 -0.96
C ASP A 256 -10.99 6.96 -1.73
N MET A 257 -10.45 5.95 -1.03
CA MET A 257 -9.92 4.76 -1.69
C MET A 257 -11.00 3.94 -2.41
N GLN A 258 -12.21 3.86 -1.85
CA GLN A 258 -13.34 3.22 -2.51
C GLN A 258 -13.79 3.99 -3.76
N GLN A 259 -13.80 5.32 -3.70
CA GLN A 259 -14.08 6.17 -4.86
C GLN A 259 -12.99 6.06 -5.92
N LEU A 260 -11.72 6.04 -5.50
CA LEU A 260 -10.57 5.82 -6.37
C LEU A 260 -10.68 4.49 -7.11
N ALA A 261 -11.10 3.41 -6.45
CA ALA A 261 -11.32 2.13 -7.12
C ALA A 261 -12.39 2.19 -8.21
N LYS A 262 -13.43 3.02 -8.02
CA LYS A 262 -14.48 3.24 -9.03
C LYS A 262 -14.01 4.05 -10.22
N THR A 263 -12.94 4.84 -10.11
CA THR A 263 -12.40 5.59 -11.26
C THR A 263 -11.65 4.72 -12.25
N VAL A 264 -11.35 3.46 -11.89
CA VAL A 264 -10.87 2.44 -12.84
C VAL A 264 -12.02 2.07 -13.77
N LEU A 265 -12.15 2.88 -14.82
CA LEU A 265 -12.97 2.57 -15.97
C LEU A 265 -12.16 1.66 -16.87
N LEU A 266 -12.78 0.57 -17.31
CA LEU A 266 -12.23 -0.11 -18.49
C LEU A 266 -12.28 0.88 -19.64
N PRO A 267 -11.22 0.95 -20.48
CA PRO A 267 -11.31 1.66 -21.75
C PRO A 267 -12.58 1.14 -22.41
N GLN A 268 -13.58 2.02 -22.60
CA GLN A 268 -14.69 1.66 -23.47
C GLN A 268 -13.99 1.33 -24.77
N ALA A 269 -14.05 0.06 -25.17
CA ALA A 269 -13.37 -0.43 -26.33
C ALA A 269 -13.61 0.60 -27.44
N MET A 270 -12.55 1.30 -27.83
CA MET A 270 -12.57 2.15 -29.00
C MET A 270 -12.66 1.17 -30.17
N TRP A 271 -13.88 0.75 -30.47
CA TRP A 271 -14.24 0.03 -31.68
C TRP A 271 -14.17 1.01 -32.85
#